data_AF-A0A3M1R2F4-F1
#
_entry.id   AF-A0A3M1R2F4-F1
#
_cell.length_a   1.000
_cell.length_b   1.000
_cell.length_c   1.000
_cell.angle_alpha   90.00
_cell.angle_beta   90.00
_cell.angle_gamma   90.00
#
_symmetry.space_group_name_H-M   'P 1'
#
loop_
_entity.id
_entity.type
_entity.pdbx_description
1 polymer ?
#
loop_
_entity_poly.entity_id
_entity_poly.type
_entity_poly.pdbx_seq_one_letter_code
_entity_poly.pdbx_strand_id
1 'polypeptide(L)'
;MLVGGIGLGVLVWNLVHLYSVVDDAYISFRYLDNWLAGHGLVYNPGERVEGYTNFLWIVLLAPLRLLGLQPELASFVLSLAALALLLGAVFRTASSLADSPVAGGAALLLAASSAHLARWTTSGMETVGFAALLALANQQLALRRQHSLKSSLFFGLAVLTRPNGVLHGAVAFL
;
A
#
# COMPACT_ATOMS: atom_id res chain seq x y z
N MET A 1 19.39 6.86 -17.34
CA MET A 1 19.95 5.77 -16.51
C MET A 1 20.53 6.26 -15.19
N LEU A 2 21.37 7.31 -15.16
CA LEU A 2 21.94 7.87 -13.92
C LEU A 2 20.91 8.35 -12.88
N VAL A 3 19.85 9.04 -13.31
CA VAL A 3 18.82 9.60 -12.42
C VAL A 3 18.03 8.50 -11.68
N GLY A 4 17.77 7.37 -12.35
CA GLY A 4 17.07 6.24 -11.74
C GLY A 4 17.91 5.52 -10.67
N GLY A 5 19.23 5.44 -10.87
CA GLY A 5 20.15 4.84 -9.90
C GLY A 5 20.25 5.64 -8.60
N ILE A 6 20.26 6.97 -8.68
CA ILE A 6 20.30 7.86 -7.50
C ILE A 6 19.00 7.73 -6.70
N GLY A 7 17.84 7.80 -7.34
CA GLY A 7 16.55 7.66 -6.68
C GLY A 7 16.38 6.31 -5.97
N LEU A 8 16.81 5.22 -6.62
CA LEU A 8 16.81 3.90 -6.01
C LEU A 8 17.76 3.81 -4.81
N GLY A 9 18.96 4.38 -4.92
CA GLY A 9 19.93 4.43 -3.82
C GLY A 9 19.39 5.16 -2.60
N VAL A 10 18.77 6.34 -2.81
CA VAL A 10 18.14 7.12 -1.72
C VAL A 10 16.97 6.37 -1.10
N LEU A 11 16.13 5.71 -1.92
CA LEU A 11 15.02 4.91 -1.42
C LEU A 11 15.52 3.75 -0.54
N VAL A 12 16.49 2.97 -1.04
CA VAL A 12 17.07 1.85 -0.29
C VAL A 12 17.73 2.35 1.00
N TRP A 13 18.48 3.45 0.94
CA TRP A 13 19.06 4.09 2.12
C TRP A 13 17.99 4.42 3.15
N ASN A 14 16.91 5.10 2.73
CA ASN A 14 15.81 5.46 3.62
C ASN A 14 15.06 4.24 4.17
N LEU A 15 14.81 3.20 3.36
CA LEU A 15 14.15 1.97 3.82
C LEU A 15 14.97 1.26 4.90
N VAL A 16 16.30 1.26 4.79
CA VAL A 16 17.18 0.68 5.81
C VAL A 16 17.22 1.54 7.08
N HIS A 17 17.41 2.86 6.94
CA HIS A 17 17.61 3.75 8.09
C HIS A 17 16.31 4.12 8.82
N LEU A 18 15.17 4.04 8.16
CA LEU A 18 13.85 4.33 8.73
C LEU A 18 13.07 3.04 9.00
N TYR A 19 13.73 1.89 9.04
CA TYR A 19 13.08 0.63 9.38
C TYR A 19 12.56 0.67 10.82
N SER A 20 11.24 0.66 10.97
CA SER A 20 10.60 0.64 12.29
C SER A 20 9.13 0.24 12.12
N VAL A 21 8.74 -0.87 12.72
CA VAL A 21 7.32 -1.22 12.80
C VAL A 21 6.67 -0.31 13.84
N VAL A 22 5.50 0.26 13.53
CA VAL A 22 4.76 1.09 14.49
C VAL A 22 3.90 0.22 15.40
N ASP A 23 3.70 0.66 16.64
CA ASP A 23 2.96 -0.08 17.66
C ASP A 23 1.53 -0.45 17.18
N ASP A 24 0.86 0.45 16.45
CA ASP A 24 -0.47 0.23 15.87
C ASP A 24 -0.54 -0.99 14.94
N ALA A 25 0.58 -1.36 14.28
CA ALA A 25 0.61 -2.53 13.39
C ALA A 25 0.38 -3.83 14.16
N TYR A 26 0.80 -3.90 15.43
CA TYR A 26 0.63 -5.08 16.27
C TYR A 26 -0.83 -5.39 16.59
N ILE A 27 -1.72 -4.40 16.52
CA ILE A 27 -3.16 -4.64 16.61
C ILE A 27 -3.57 -5.58 15.46
N SER A 28 -3.20 -5.22 14.24
CA SER A 28 -3.51 -6.01 13.03
C SER A 28 -2.87 -7.40 13.07
N PHE A 29 -1.64 -7.51 13.58
CA PHE A 29 -0.93 -8.78 13.71
C PHE A 29 -1.59 -9.72 14.72
N ARG A 30 -2.14 -9.18 15.82
CA ARG A 30 -2.89 -9.99 16.77
C ARG A 30 -4.20 -10.52 16.18
N TYR A 31 -4.93 -9.69 15.44
CA TYR A 31 -6.13 -10.15 14.70
C TYR A 31 -5.77 -11.23 13.69
N LEU A 32 -4.66 -11.06 12.97
CA LEU A 32 -4.14 -12.04 12.04
C LEU A 32 -3.83 -13.38 12.73
N ASP A 33 -3.06 -13.36 13.81
CA ASP A 33 -2.67 -14.57 14.53
C ASP A 33 -3.89 -15.29 15.15
N ASN A 34 -4.84 -14.55 15.73
CA ASN A 34 -6.09 -15.13 16.24
C ASN A 34 -6.94 -15.76 15.14
N TRP A 35 -7.02 -15.11 13.98
CA TRP A 35 -7.76 -15.64 12.85
C TRP A 35 -7.16 -16.95 12.36
N LEU A 36 -5.83 -17.00 12.20
CA LEU A 36 -5.11 -18.20 11.77
C LEU A 36 -5.13 -19.32 12.83
N ALA A 37 -5.23 -18.98 14.12
CA ALA A 37 -5.44 -19.93 15.20
C ALA A 37 -6.87 -20.49 15.28
N GLY A 38 -7.79 -20.01 14.44
CA GLY A 38 -9.18 -20.47 14.40
C GLY A 38 -10.11 -19.77 15.40
N HIS A 39 -9.64 -18.73 16.10
CA HIS A 39 -10.48 -17.93 16.99
C HIS A 39 -11.35 -16.90 16.24
N GLY A 40 -11.12 -16.74 14.95
CA GLY A 40 -11.74 -15.71 14.11
C GLY A 40 -11.02 -14.37 14.19
N LEU A 41 -11.54 -13.37 13.48
CA LEU A 41 -10.99 -12.00 13.47
C LEU A 41 -11.41 -11.25 14.74
N VAL A 42 -10.79 -11.62 15.85
CA VAL A 42 -11.01 -11.01 17.17
C VAL A 42 -9.69 -10.56 17.79
N TYR A 43 -9.72 -9.55 18.65
CA TYR A 43 -8.55 -9.15 19.43
C TYR A 43 -8.34 -10.07 20.65
N ASN A 44 -9.41 -10.36 21.39
CA ASN A 44 -9.38 -11.30 22.51
C ASN A 44 -10.29 -12.49 22.20
N PRO A 45 -9.79 -13.73 22.20
CA PRO A 45 -10.63 -14.91 22.06
C PRO A 45 -11.76 -14.91 23.10
N GLY A 46 -13.00 -15.10 22.64
CA GLY A 46 -14.21 -15.00 23.47
C GLY A 46 -14.93 -13.65 23.37
N GLU A 47 -14.28 -12.59 22.91
CA GLU A 47 -14.87 -11.28 22.69
C GLU A 47 -15.01 -10.99 21.19
N ARG A 48 -16.24 -10.79 20.72
CA ARG A 48 -16.51 -10.50 19.30
C ARG A 48 -16.64 -9.01 19.07
N VAL A 49 -15.49 -8.34 18.99
CA VAL A 49 -15.38 -6.90 18.70
C VAL A 49 -14.45 -6.69 17.52
N GLU A 50 -14.91 -5.91 16.54
CA GLU A 50 -14.11 -5.47 15.40
C GLU A 50 -13.41 -4.14 15.76
N GLY A 51 -12.09 -4.20 15.93
CA GLY A 51 -11.25 -3.04 16.27
C GLY A 51 -10.15 -2.74 15.25
N TYR A 52 -10.10 -3.46 14.13
CA TYR A 52 -9.20 -3.14 13.02
C TYR A 52 -9.90 -2.23 12.00
N THR A 53 -9.12 -1.45 11.25
CA THR A 53 -9.64 -0.58 10.18
C THR A 53 -9.00 -0.89 8.82
N ASN A 54 -8.35 -2.04 8.72
CA ASN A 54 -7.56 -2.46 7.57
C ASN A 54 -7.79 -3.92 7.20
N PHE A 55 -9.07 -4.32 7.10
CA PHE A 55 -9.49 -5.69 6.80
C PHE A 55 -8.70 -6.35 5.67
N LEU A 56 -8.61 -5.68 4.51
CA LEU A 56 -7.91 -6.24 3.36
C LEU A 56 -6.42 -6.46 3.65
N TRP A 57 -5.80 -5.61 4.46
CA TRP A 57 -4.40 -5.76 4.86
C TRP A 57 -4.19 -7.05 5.67
N ILE A 58 -5.03 -7.32 6.65
CA ILE A 58 -4.99 -8.56 7.46
C ILE A 58 -5.16 -9.78 6.55
N VAL A 59 -6.12 -9.73 5.62
CA VAL A 59 -6.37 -10.81 4.64
C VAL A 59 -5.16 -11.07 3.75
N LEU A 60 -4.48 -10.02 3.28
CA LEU A 60 -3.29 -10.15 2.43
C LEU A 60 -2.05 -10.64 3.19
N LEU A 61 -1.96 -10.40 4.51
CA LEU A 61 -0.88 -10.91 5.35
C LEU A 61 -1.01 -12.40 5.67
N ALA A 62 -2.23 -12.93 5.74
CA ALA A 62 -2.52 -14.33 6.04
C ALA A 62 -1.69 -15.35 5.25
N PRO A 63 -1.62 -15.31 3.90
CA PRO A 63 -0.80 -16.28 3.16
C PRO A 63 0.69 -16.22 3.52
N LEU A 64 1.25 -15.03 3.74
CA LEU A 64 2.66 -14.88 4.14
C LEU A 64 2.89 -15.42 5.54
N ARG A 65 1.95 -15.18 6.46
CA ARG A 65 2.01 -15.70 7.83
C ARG A 65 1.87 -17.23 7.88
N LEU A 66 1.03 -17.81 7.03
CA LEU A 66 0.91 -19.28 6.86
C LEU A 66 2.18 -19.93 6.31
N LEU A 67 2.99 -19.19 5.54
CA LEU A 67 4.32 -19.62 5.09
C LEU A 67 5.38 -19.53 6.21
N GLY A 68 4.99 -19.16 7.44
CA GLY A 68 5.87 -19.11 8.60
C GLY A 68 6.61 -17.77 8.78
N LEU A 69 6.31 -16.75 7.97
CA LEU A 69 6.92 -15.44 8.16
C LEU A 69 6.42 -14.80 9.46
N GLN A 70 7.30 -14.10 10.16
CA GLN A 70 6.90 -13.21 11.25
C GLN A 70 6.05 -12.05 10.69
N PRO A 71 5.02 -11.56 11.40
CA PRO A 71 4.13 -10.52 10.90
C PRO A 71 4.86 -9.23 10.46
N GLU A 72 5.94 -8.86 11.15
CA GLU A 72 6.80 -7.73 10.81
C GLU A 72 7.44 -7.92 9.43
N LEU A 73 8.05 -9.09 9.18
CA LEU A 73 8.64 -9.40 7.89
C LEU A 73 7.59 -9.55 6.79
N ALA A 74 6.47 -10.21 7.09
CA ALA A 74 5.36 -10.38 6.16
C ALA A 74 4.80 -9.02 5.70
N SER A 75 4.56 -8.11 6.64
CA SER A 75 4.08 -6.76 6.35
C SER A 75 5.09 -5.92 5.60
N PHE A 76 6.39 -6.06 5.90
CA PHE A 76 7.44 -5.39 5.13
C PHE A 76 7.50 -5.89 3.68
N VAL A 77 7.48 -7.21 3.45
CA VAL A 77 7.48 -7.81 2.11
C VAL A 77 6.25 -7.36 1.31
N LEU A 78 5.07 -7.39 1.93
CA LEU A 78 3.83 -6.92 1.30
C LEU A 78 3.90 -5.41 0.98
N SER A 79 4.48 -4.61 1.87
CA SER A 79 4.68 -3.18 1.66
C SER A 79 5.67 -2.87 0.54
N LEU A 80 6.73 -3.67 0.37
CA LEU A 80 7.64 -3.55 -0.77
C LEU A 80 6.95 -3.86 -2.09
N ALA A 81 6.10 -4.88 -2.13
CA ALA A 81 5.29 -5.18 -3.31
C ALA A 81 4.32 -4.04 -3.64
N ALA A 82 3.63 -3.49 -2.63
CA ALA A 82 2.77 -2.32 -2.78
C ALA A 82 3.54 -1.08 -3.27
N LEU A 83 4.73 -0.84 -2.72
CA LEU A 83 5.60 0.26 -3.12
C LEU A 83 5.98 0.15 -4.59
N ALA A 84 6.35 -1.04 -5.06
CA ALA A 84 6.66 -1.26 -6.48
C ALA A 84 5.47 -0.97 -7.39
N LEU A 85 4.26 -1.38 -6.99
CA LEU A 85 3.01 -1.06 -7.72
C LEU A 85 2.75 0.45 -7.76
N LEU A 86 2.89 1.13 -6.62
CA LEU A 86 2.71 2.58 -6.52
C LEU A 86 3.69 3.32 -7.44
N LEU A 87 4.98 3.02 -7.36
CA LEU A 87 6.01 3.67 -8.17
C LEU A 87 5.80 3.40 -9.67
N GLY A 88 5.39 2.18 -10.04
CA GLY A 88 5.03 1.84 -11.42
C GLY A 88 3.81 2.63 -11.92
N ALA A 89 2.78 2.81 -11.09
CA ALA A 89 1.59 3.60 -11.42
C ALA A 89 1.93 5.08 -11.59
N VAL A 90 2.76 5.65 -10.71
CA VAL A 90 3.25 7.03 -10.77
C VAL A 90 4.03 7.26 -12.06
N PHE A 91 5.00 6.40 -12.37
CA PHE A 91 5.82 6.51 -13.59
C PHE A 91 4.95 6.51 -14.85
N ARG A 92 4.03 5.54 -14.96
CA ARG A 92 3.16 5.39 -16.14
C ARG A 92 2.22 6.57 -16.29
N THR A 93 1.58 7.00 -15.20
CA THR A 93 0.64 8.12 -15.24
C THR A 93 1.34 9.42 -15.65
N ALA A 94 2.48 9.75 -15.03
CA ALA A 94 3.24 10.94 -15.37
C ALA A 94 3.79 10.89 -16.80
N SER A 95 4.30 9.74 -17.24
CA SER A 95 4.80 9.58 -18.61
C SER A 95 3.72 9.78 -19.65
N SER A 96 2.53 9.22 -19.43
CA SER A 96 1.43 9.31 -20.38
C SER A 96 0.75 10.68 -20.38
N LEU A 97 0.64 11.35 -19.23
CA LEU A 97 0.04 12.69 -19.17
C LEU A 97 0.92 13.76 -19.81
N ALA A 98 2.25 13.62 -19.71
CA ALA A 98 3.21 14.55 -20.29
C ALA A 98 3.75 14.10 -21.66
N ASP A 99 3.28 12.96 -22.17
CA ASP A 99 3.82 12.27 -23.37
C ASP A 99 5.36 12.18 -23.37
N SER A 100 5.95 11.92 -22.18
CA SER A 100 7.39 11.98 -21.98
C SER A 100 7.88 11.03 -20.88
N PRO A 101 8.78 10.08 -21.19
CA PRO A 101 9.36 9.19 -20.18
C PRO A 101 10.24 9.94 -19.18
N VAL A 102 10.70 11.15 -19.52
CA VAL A 102 11.46 12.01 -18.59
C VAL A 102 10.57 12.49 -17.46
N ALA A 103 9.32 12.85 -17.73
CA ALA A 103 8.34 13.22 -16.71
C ALA A 103 8.07 12.06 -15.75
N GLY A 104 7.92 10.83 -16.28
CA GLY A 104 7.84 9.61 -15.49
C GLY A 104 9.05 9.40 -14.59
N GLY A 105 10.25 9.54 -15.14
CA GLY A 105 11.50 9.41 -14.39
C GLY A 105 11.65 10.47 -13.28
N ALA A 106 11.24 11.71 -13.55
CA ALA A 106 11.24 12.79 -12.56
C ALA A 106 10.23 12.53 -11.43
N ALA A 107 9.00 12.13 -11.77
CA ALA A 107 7.98 11.77 -10.77
C ALA A 107 8.43 10.59 -9.90
N LEU A 108 9.07 9.59 -10.52
CA LEU A 108 9.64 8.45 -9.80
C LEU A 108 10.75 8.89 -8.85
N LEU A 109 11.67 9.76 -9.29
CA LEU A 109 12.74 10.28 -8.45
C LEU A 109 12.18 11.03 -7.23
N LEU A 110 11.18 11.89 -7.44
CA LEU A 110 10.53 12.65 -6.37
C LEU A 110 9.85 11.72 -5.36
N ALA A 111 9.11 10.73 -5.84
CA ALA A 111 8.45 9.74 -4.98
C ALA A 111 9.47 8.89 -4.20
N ALA A 112 10.49 8.36 -4.88
CA ALA A 112 11.53 7.51 -4.29
C ALA A 112 12.42 8.26 -3.27
N SER A 113 12.60 9.57 -3.46
CA SER A 113 13.36 10.42 -2.53
C SER A 113 12.56 10.83 -1.28
N SER A 114 11.27 10.48 -1.20
CA SER A 114 10.42 10.82 -0.06
C SER A 114 10.72 9.93 1.15
N ALA A 115 11.33 10.53 2.19
CA ALA A 115 11.53 9.86 3.47
C ALA A 115 10.21 9.42 4.11
N HIS A 116 9.11 10.14 3.88
CA HIS A 116 7.79 9.74 4.35
C HIS A 116 7.31 8.44 3.69
N LEU A 117 7.49 8.31 2.38
CA LEU A 117 7.12 7.08 1.66
C LEU A 117 7.92 5.89 2.19
N ALA A 118 9.22 6.07 2.39
CA ALA A 118 10.08 5.04 2.97
C ALA A 118 9.65 4.68 4.40
N ARG A 119 9.41 5.67 5.27
CA ARG A 119 8.96 5.47 6.65
C ARG A 119 7.66 4.67 6.72
N TRP A 120 6.68 4.99 5.87
CA TRP A 120 5.41 4.27 5.87
C TRP A 120 5.52 2.88 5.22
N THR A 121 6.48 2.67 4.31
CA THR A 121 6.77 1.34 3.75
C THR A 121 7.27 0.38 4.82
N THR A 122 8.05 0.85 5.79
CA THR A 122 8.62 0.02 6.86
C THR A 122 7.74 -0.05 8.11
N SER A 123 6.60 0.65 8.12
CA SER A 123 5.76 0.80 9.32
C SER A 123 5.00 -0.46 9.75
N GLY A 124 4.83 -1.44 8.84
CA GLY A 124 3.95 -2.59 9.04
C GLY A 124 2.47 -2.29 8.78
N MET A 125 2.13 -1.03 8.50
CA MET A 125 0.78 -0.57 8.21
C MET A 125 0.42 -0.67 6.74
N GLU A 126 -0.87 -0.65 6.46
CA GLU A 126 -1.43 -0.74 5.12
C GLU A 126 -1.24 0.51 4.25
N THR A 127 -0.68 1.59 4.80
CA THR A 127 -0.60 2.93 4.19
C THR A 127 -0.09 2.92 2.75
N VAL A 128 0.99 2.18 2.47
CA VAL A 128 1.56 2.11 1.11
C VAL A 128 0.72 1.23 0.19
N GLY A 129 0.12 0.16 0.72
CA GLY A 129 -0.88 -0.64 0.00
C GLY A 129 -2.10 0.19 -0.42
N PHE A 130 -2.62 1.00 0.50
CA PHE A 130 -3.70 1.93 0.25
C PHE A 130 -3.32 2.96 -0.83
N ALA A 131 -2.15 3.58 -0.70
CA ALA A 131 -1.65 4.54 -1.70
C ALA A 131 -1.49 3.90 -3.09
N ALA A 132 -1.00 2.66 -3.16
CA ALA A 132 -0.88 1.92 -4.43
C ALA A 132 -2.24 1.68 -5.09
N LEU A 133 -3.26 1.26 -4.33
CA LEU A 133 -4.61 1.06 -4.83
C LEU A 133 -5.22 2.36 -5.35
N LEU A 134 -5.05 3.47 -4.63
CA LEU A 134 -5.49 4.79 -5.09
C LEU A 134 -4.77 5.22 -6.37
N ALA A 135 -3.45 5.04 -6.45
CA ALA A 135 -2.69 5.38 -7.64
C ALA A 135 -3.16 4.57 -8.86
N LEU A 136 -3.39 3.27 -8.70
CA LEU A 136 -3.92 2.40 -9.76
C LEU A 136 -5.35 2.77 -10.18
N ALA A 137 -6.21 3.13 -9.23
CA ALA A 137 -7.56 3.60 -9.52
C ALA A 137 -7.52 4.89 -10.35
N ASN A 138 -6.79 5.90 -9.87
CA ASN A 138 -6.64 7.20 -10.53
C ASN A 138 -5.95 7.10 -11.89
N GLN A 139 -4.96 6.21 -12.04
CA GLN A 139 -4.31 5.96 -13.32
C GLN A 139 -5.32 5.55 -14.39
N GLN A 140 -6.29 4.68 -14.06
CA GLN A 140 -7.31 4.27 -15.04
C GLN A 140 -8.20 5.45 -15.45
N LEU A 141 -8.60 6.30 -14.49
CA LEU A 141 -9.40 7.49 -14.80
C LEU A 141 -8.61 8.47 -15.67
N ALA A 142 -7.37 8.78 -15.28
CA ALA A 142 -6.52 9.73 -15.97
C ALA A 142 -6.19 9.32 -17.42
N LEU A 143 -5.92 8.03 -17.64
CA LEU A 143 -5.48 7.53 -18.94
C LEU A 143 -6.62 7.10 -19.87
N ARG A 144 -7.73 6.59 -19.33
CA ARG A 144 -8.88 6.18 -20.16
C ARG A 144 -9.94 7.26 -20.30
N ARG A 145 -9.90 8.30 -19.46
CA ARG A 145 -10.89 9.40 -19.40
C ARG A 145 -12.34 8.91 -19.26
N GLN A 146 -12.52 7.71 -18.69
CA GLN A 146 -13.82 7.08 -18.46
C GLN A 146 -13.75 6.22 -17.20
N HIS A 147 -14.88 6.13 -16.50
CA HIS A 147 -15.04 5.17 -15.41
C HIS A 147 -14.94 3.74 -15.95
N SER A 148 -14.12 2.93 -15.30
CA SER A 148 -13.94 1.52 -15.67
C SER A 148 -14.26 0.62 -14.47
N LEU A 149 -14.68 -0.62 -14.75
CA LEU A 149 -14.84 -1.63 -13.69
C LEU A 149 -13.55 -1.82 -12.90
N LYS A 150 -12.38 -1.68 -13.54
CA LYS A 150 -11.07 -1.77 -12.88
C LYS A 150 -10.85 -0.63 -11.88
N SER A 151 -11.21 0.60 -12.22
CA SER A 151 -11.10 1.73 -11.27
C SER A 151 -12.06 1.57 -10.11
N SER A 152 -13.30 1.16 -10.35
CA SER A 152 -14.27 0.89 -9.28
C SER A 152 -13.78 -0.23 -8.35
N LEU A 153 -13.20 -1.30 -8.92
CA LEU A 153 -12.60 -2.38 -8.14
C LEU A 153 -11.46 -1.87 -7.26
N PHE A 154 -10.52 -1.08 -7.80
CA PHE A 154 -9.41 -0.55 -7.01
C PHE A 154 -9.86 0.42 -5.91
N PHE A 155 -10.86 1.27 -6.18
CA PHE A 155 -11.45 2.10 -5.12
C PHE A 155 -12.16 1.25 -4.05
N GLY A 156 -12.90 0.21 -4.44
CA GLY A 156 -13.53 -0.72 -3.51
C GLY A 156 -12.50 -1.45 -2.63
N LEU A 157 -11.41 -1.93 -3.22
CA LEU A 157 -10.30 -2.52 -2.47
C LEU A 157 -9.64 -1.49 -1.53
N ALA A 158 -9.48 -0.24 -1.97
CA ALA A 158 -8.93 0.82 -1.13
C ALA A 158 -9.81 1.10 0.09
N VAL A 159 -11.14 1.02 -0.04
CA VAL A 159 -12.10 1.11 1.08
C VAL A 159 -11.90 -0.03 2.08
N LEU A 160 -11.71 -1.27 1.59
CA LEU A 160 -11.43 -2.43 2.44
C LEU A 160 -10.05 -2.35 3.13
N THR A 161 -9.12 -1.61 2.53
CA THR A 161 -7.82 -1.31 3.15
C THR A 161 -7.93 -0.20 4.20
N ARG A 162 -8.71 0.87 3.93
CA ARG A 162 -8.98 1.96 4.88
C ARG A 162 -10.35 2.57 4.59
N PRO A 163 -11.26 2.67 5.57
CA PRO A 163 -12.60 3.26 5.39
C PRO A 163 -12.58 4.67 4.79
N ASN A 164 -11.55 5.47 5.06
CA ASN A 164 -11.36 6.80 4.46
C ASN A 164 -11.23 6.77 2.92
N GLY A 165 -10.95 5.61 2.32
CA GLY A 165 -10.98 5.39 0.88
C GLY A 165 -12.32 5.74 0.22
N VAL A 166 -13.43 5.73 0.98
CA VAL A 166 -14.76 6.09 0.46
C VAL A 166 -14.77 7.53 -0.08
N LEU A 167 -14.07 8.45 0.59
CA LEU A 167 -13.99 9.84 0.16
C LEU A 167 -13.28 9.98 -1.20
N HIS A 168 -12.22 9.20 -1.42
CA HIS A 168 -11.49 9.20 -2.68
C HIS A 168 -12.30 8.62 -3.83
N GLY A 169 -13.03 7.53 -3.57
CA GLY A 169 -13.97 6.98 -4.54
C GLY A 169 -15.08 7.99 -4.88
N ALA A 170 -15.75 8.55 -3.86
CA ALA A 170 -16.84 9.49 -4.06
C ALA A 170 -16.43 10.69 -4.93
N VAL A 171 -15.31 11.35 -4.63
CA VAL A 171 -14.80 12.47 -5.43
C VAL A 171 -14.46 12.06 -6.86
N ALA A 172 -13.95 10.84 -7.06
CA ALA A 172 -13.56 10.36 -8.38
C ALA A 172 -14.74 10.01 -9.30
N PHE A 173 -15.97 9.87 -8.76
CA PHE A 173 -17.19 9.56 -9.51
C PHE A 173 -18.22 10.71 -9.54
N LEU A 174 -17.87 11.88 -9.00
CA LEU A 174 -18.60 13.14 -9.19
C LEU A 174 -18.15 13.82 -10.48
#